data_AF-A0A7J8TQ69-F1
#
_entry.id   AF-A0A7J8TQ69-F1
#
_cell.length_a   1.000
_cell.length_b   1.000
_cell.length_c   1.000
_cell.angle_alpha   90.00
_cell.angle_beta   90.00
_cell.angle_gamma   90.00
#
_symmetry.space_group_name_H-M   'P 1'
#
loop_
_entity.id
_entity.type
_entity.pdbx_description
1 polymer ?
#
loop_
_entity_poly.entity_id
_entity_poly.type
_entity_poly.pdbx_seq_one_letter_code
_entity_poly.pdbx_strand_id
1 'polypeptide(L)'
;MKEDSYNTKLSINQQPAGSQQMCRTIEEDALAVDHHVDMSSSTSDDLNLIPPLNFAMVDNGIFRSGFPDSANFSFLQTLKLTSIIYLCPEPYPEANTEFLKFNGIKLFQFGIESYKVTLS
;
A
#
# COMPACT_ATOMS: atom_id res chain seq x y z
N MET A 1 -6.02 -57.17 -18.46
CA MET A 1 -4.84 -57.50 -17.61
C MET A 1 -3.62 -57.59 -18.51
N LYS A 2 -2.76 -56.57 -18.45
CA LYS A 2 -1.33 -56.54 -18.82
C LYS A 2 -0.75 -55.32 -18.08
N GLU A 3 0.06 -55.58 -17.05
CA GLU A 3 1.43 -55.06 -16.80
C GLU A 3 1.87 -53.81 -17.62
N ASP A 4 2.60 -52.81 -17.14
CA ASP A 4 3.56 -52.73 -16.02
C ASP A 4 3.98 -51.27 -15.76
N SER A 5 4.43 -51.03 -14.51
CA SER A 5 5.59 -50.23 -14.09
C SER A 5 5.84 -48.84 -14.70
N TYR A 6 5.80 -47.79 -13.87
CA TYR A 6 6.94 -46.86 -13.77
C TYR A 6 7.14 -46.37 -12.33
N ASN A 7 8.34 -46.63 -11.85
CA ASN A 7 8.88 -46.31 -10.55
C ASN A 7 9.20 -44.82 -10.36
N THR A 8 9.15 -44.44 -9.10
CA THR A 8 9.79 -43.31 -8.40
C THR A 8 11.15 -42.89 -8.96
N LYS A 9 11.35 -41.58 -9.14
CA LYS A 9 12.63 -40.91 -8.83
C LYS A 9 12.41 -39.54 -8.19
N LEU A 10 12.94 -39.42 -6.97
CA LEU A 10 13.19 -38.18 -6.25
C LEU A 10 14.56 -37.59 -6.64
N SER A 11 14.62 -36.26 -6.48
CA SER A 11 15.78 -35.36 -6.44
C SER A 11 16.48 -34.97 -7.75
N ILE A 12 16.58 -33.65 -7.98
CA ILE A 12 17.83 -32.88 -7.84
C ILE A 12 17.52 -31.37 -7.82
N ASN A 13 18.11 -30.68 -6.85
CA ASN A 13 18.17 -29.23 -6.72
C ASN A 13 18.73 -28.57 -7.97
N GLN A 14 18.08 -27.52 -8.46
CA GLN A 14 18.71 -26.53 -9.34
C GLN A 14 18.17 -25.14 -9.01
N GLN A 15 19.06 -24.38 -8.39
CA GLN A 15 19.00 -22.94 -8.13
C GLN A 15 19.22 -22.20 -9.45
N PRO A 16 18.43 -21.17 -9.79
CA PRO A 16 18.92 -20.14 -10.68
C PRO A 16 19.55 -19.01 -9.86
N ALA A 17 20.83 -18.80 -10.18
CA ALA A 17 21.61 -17.58 -10.18
C ALA A 17 20.97 -16.30 -9.63
N GLY A 18 21.72 -15.64 -8.74
CA GLY A 18 21.39 -14.34 -8.19
C GLY A 18 21.34 -13.23 -9.24
N SER A 19 20.51 -12.25 -8.93
CA SER A 19 20.72 -10.86 -9.34
C SER A 19 20.71 -10.04 -8.05
N GLN A 20 21.89 -9.93 -7.46
CA GLN A 20 22.20 -8.95 -6.43
C GLN A 20 21.95 -7.55 -7.00
N GLN A 21 21.56 -6.64 -6.10
CA GLN A 21 21.66 -5.19 -6.22
C GLN A 21 22.44 -4.68 -7.44
N MET A 22 21.77 -3.96 -8.34
CA MET A 22 22.45 -3.00 -9.20
C MET A 22 22.33 -1.62 -8.53
N CYS A 23 23.16 -1.43 -7.51
CA CYS A 23 23.51 -0.10 -7.04
C CYS A 23 24.25 0.62 -8.17
N ARG A 24 23.86 1.86 -8.44
CA ARG A 24 24.40 2.71 -9.51
C ARG A 24 25.90 2.95 -9.30
N THR A 25 26.70 2.76 -10.35
CA THR A 25 28.11 3.19 -10.38
C THR A 25 28.17 4.71 -10.45
N ILE A 26 28.90 5.33 -9.51
CA ILE A 26 29.32 6.73 -9.55
C ILE A 26 30.76 6.71 -10.07
N GLU A 27 31.03 7.45 -11.16
CA GLU A 27 32.39 7.76 -11.58
C GLU A 27 32.95 8.87 -10.66
N GLU A 28 34.06 8.57 -10.00
CA GLU A 28 34.88 9.54 -9.25
C GLU A 28 35.64 10.43 -10.23
N ASP A 29 35.35 11.73 -10.22
CA ASP A 29 36.34 12.75 -10.55
C ASP A 29 36.50 13.66 -9.33
N ALA A 30 37.66 13.52 -8.68
CA ALA A 30 38.03 14.23 -7.47
C ALA A 30 38.52 15.64 -7.79
N LEU A 31 37.82 16.66 -7.29
CA LEU A 31 38.40 17.96 -6.93
C LEU A 31 37.84 18.42 -5.59
N ALA A 32 38.74 18.50 -4.61
CA ALA A 32 38.46 18.85 -3.23
C ALA A 32 37.93 20.28 -3.10
N VAL A 33 36.76 20.44 -2.47
CA VAL A 33 36.30 21.71 -1.89
C VAL A 33 35.70 21.42 -0.51
N ASP A 34 36.19 22.18 0.45
CA ASP A 34 35.94 22.20 1.90
C ASP A 34 34.50 21.80 2.32
N HIS A 35 34.34 20.65 2.98
CA HIS A 35 33.05 20.20 3.52
C HIS A 35 32.91 20.62 4.98
N HIS A 36 32.36 21.81 5.19
CA HIS A 36 31.69 22.14 6.44
C HIS A 36 30.51 21.18 6.61
N VAL A 37 30.64 20.21 7.52
CA VAL A 37 29.55 19.32 7.93
C VAL A 37 28.53 20.16 8.69
N ASP A 38 27.59 20.77 7.96
CA ASP A 38 26.36 21.27 8.55
C ASP A 38 25.47 20.06 8.84
N MET A 39 25.56 19.59 10.08
CA MET A 39 24.61 18.67 10.68
C MET A 39 23.38 19.47 11.13
N SER A 40 22.62 19.95 10.14
CA SER A 40 21.24 20.42 10.28
C SER A 40 20.68 20.41 8.85
N SER A 41 19.62 19.68 8.54
CA SER A 41 18.28 19.95 8.99
C SER A 41 17.49 18.70 8.67
N SER A 42 16.66 18.27 9.60
CA SER A 42 15.50 17.45 9.33
C SER A 42 14.88 17.86 8.00
N THR A 43 14.93 16.98 6.99
CA THR A 43 13.89 17.00 5.97
C THR A 43 12.62 16.57 6.69
N SER A 44 12.03 17.51 7.44
CA SER A 44 10.58 17.59 7.50
C SER A 44 10.15 17.80 6.07
N ASP A 45 10.15 16.71 5.29
CA ASP A 45 9.20 16.58 4.22
C ASP A 45 7.89 16.82 4.94
N ASP A 46 7.36 18.04 4.80
CA ASP A 46 5.99 18.35 5.19
C ASP A 46 5.15 17.38 4.38
N LEU A 47 4.93 16.18 4.95
CA LEU A 47 4.11 15.16 4.35
C LEU A 47 2.76 15.85 4.22
N ASN A 48 2.41 16.26 3.01
CA ASN A 48 1.12 16.87 2.75
C ASN A 48 0.08 15.78 3.01
N LEU A 49 -0.41 15.75 4.25
CA LEU A 49 -1.40 14.80 4.70
C LEU A 49 -2.77 15.31 4.25
N ILE A 50 -3.24 14.81 3.11
CA ILE A 50 -4.51 15.22 2.54
C ILE A 50 -5.60 14.28 3.05
N PRO A 51 -6.51 14.73 3.94
CA PRO A 51 -7.62 13.89 4.35
C PRO A 51 -8.56 13.61 3.17
N PRO A 52 -9.23 12.44 3.13
CA PRO A 52 -10.25 12.19 2.12
C PRO A 52 -11.42 13.17 2.23
N LEU A 53 -12.20 13.30 1.15
CA LEU A 53 -13.40 14.14 1.12
C LEU A 53 -14.31 13.84 2.33
N ASN A 54 -14.90 14.86 2.95
CA ASN A 54 -15.83 14.72 4.09
C ASN A 54 -15.27 13.89 5.26
N PHE A 55 -13.95 13.86 5.47
CA PHE A 55 -13.34 13.18 6.60
C PHE A 55 -13.73 13.82 7.94
N ALA A 56 -14.11 13.01 8.92
CA ALA A 56 -14.33 13.43 10.30
C ALA A 56 -14.17 12.25 11.28
N MET A 57 -13.80 12.54 12.52
CA MET A 57 -13.94 11.60 13.63
C MET A 57 -15.42 11.56 14.06
N VAL A 58 -15.95 10.35 14.23
CA VAL A 58 -17.32 10.11 14.71
C VAL A 58 -17.28 9.79 16.20
N ASP A 59 -16.31 8.96 16.60
CA ASP A 59 -16.03 8.58 17.99
C ASP A 59 -14.54 8.17 18.10
N ASN A 60 -14.08 7.86 19.30
CA ASN A 60 -12.71 7.43 19.55
C ASN A 60 -12.34 6.20 18.71
N GLY A 61 -11.43 6.39 17.76
CA GLY A 61 -11.00 5.34 16.83
C GLY A 61 -12.01 5.02 15.72
N ILE A 62 -13.10 5.79 15.60
CA ILE A 62 -14.12 5.65 14.56
C ILE A 62 -14.13 6.90 13.69
N PHE A 63 -13.92 6.71 12.39
CA PHE A 63 -13.86 7.79 11.41
C PHE A 63 -14.86 7.56 10.28
N ARG A 64 -15.25 8.64 9.63
CA ARG A 64 -16.05 8.63 8.39
C ARG A 64 -15.35 9.47 7.33
N SER A 65 -15.55 9.11 6.07
CA SER A 65 -15.16 9.94 4.92
C SER A 65 -15.99 9.55 3.69
N GLY A 66 -15.82 10.32 2.63
CA GLY A 66 -16.05 9.86 1.26
C GLY A 66 -14.98 8.87 0.82
N PHE A 67 -14.98 8.55 -0.47
CA PHE A 67 -14.08 7.54 -1.03
C PHE A 67 -12.63 8.05 -1.09
N PRO A 68 -11.65 7.32 -0.53
CA PRO A 68 -10.24 7.73 -0.56
C PRO A 68 -9.57 7.38 -1.89
N ASP A 69 -8.65 8.23 -2.35
CA ASP A 69 -7.72 7.94 -3.43
C ASP A 69 -6.27 7.90 -2.93
N SER A 70 -5.32 7.70 -3.84
CA SER A 70 -3.90 7.56 -3.52
C SER A 70 -3.30 8.80 -2.85
N ALA A 71 -3.83 10.01 -3.10
CA ALA A 71 -3.35 11.22 -2.46
C ALA A 71 -3.69 11.24 -0.96
N ASN A 72 -4.67 10.44 -0.52
CA ASN A 72 -5.07 10.36 0.88
C ASN A 72 -4.32 9.29 1.68
N PHE A 73 -3.56 8.41 1.04
CA PHE A 73 -2.99 7.23 1.69
C PHE A 73 -2.00 7.58 2.81
N SER A 74 -1.18 8.61 2.62
CA SER A 74 -0.26 9.11 3.65
C SER A 74 -1.03 9.56 4.90
N PHE A 75 -2.13 10.29 4.74
CA PHE A 75 -3.02 10.69 5.83
C PHE A 75 -3.63 9.47 6.53
N LEU A 76 -4.17 8.49 5.77
CA LEU A 76 -4.80 7.30 6.35
C LEU A 76 -3.83 6.43 7.15
N GLN A 77 -2.55 6.38 6.76
CA GLN A 77 -1.52 5.66 7.54
C GLN A 77 -1.34 6.24 8.94
N THR A 78 -1.49 7.56 9.10
CA THR A 78 -1.36 8.20 10.42
C THR A 78 -2.43 7.75 11.41
N LEU A 79 -3.60 7.34 10.90
CA LEU A 79 -4.73 6.87 11.71
C LEU A 79 -4.52 5.45 12.26
N LYS A 80 -3.57 4.69 11.72
CA LYS A 80 -3.29 3.28 12.12
C LYS A 80 -4.56 2.41 12.12
N LEU A 81 -5.35 2.53 11.05
CA LEU A 81 -6.60 1.79 10.89
C LEU A 81 -6.35 0.28 10.92
N THR A 82 -7.25 -0.46 11.55
CA THR A 82 -7.26 -1.94 11.53
C THR A 82 -8.28 -2.49 10.53
N SER A 83 -9.31 -1.70 10.24
CA SER A 83 -10.40 -2.11 9.35
C SER A 83 -11.08 -0.91 8.69
N ILE A 84 -11.69 -1.16 7.52
CA ILE A 84 -12.55 -0.21 6.81
C ILE A 84 -13.91 -0.85 6.54
N ILE A 85 -14.97 -0.07 6.75
CA ILE A 85 -16.32 -0.40 6.29
C ILE A 85 -16.54 0.33 4.97
N TYR A 86 -16.81 -0.41 3.91
CA TYR A 86 -17.08 0.10 2.58
C TYR A 86 -18.53 -0.16 2.20
N LEU A 87 -19.26 0.91 1.89
CA LEU A 87 -20.72 0.88 1.74
C LEU A 87 -21.19 0.89 0.29
N CYS A 88 -20.28 0.97 -0.68
CA CYS A 88 -20.69 0.98 -2.08
C CYS A 88 -20.75 -0.46 -2.64
N PRO A 89 -21.67 -0.74 -3.57
CA PRO A 89 -21.83 -2.07 -4.18
C PRO A 89 -20.71 -2.42 -5.16
N GLU A 90 -19.97 -1.43 -5.66
CA GLU A 90 -18.91 -1.63 -6.65
C GLU A 90 -17.73 -2.40 -6.04
N PRO A 91 -16.96 -3.17 -6.84
CA PRO A 91 -15.71 -3.76 -6.38
C PRO A 91 -14.74 -2.71 -5.83
N TYR A 92 -13.98 -3.05 -4.79
CA TYR A 92 -12.98 -2.14 -4.23
C TYR A 92 -11.79 -2.00 -5.21
N PRO A 93 -11.36 -0.77 -5.56
CA PRO A 93 -10.27 -0.54 -6.52
C PRO A 93 -8.96 -1.23 -6.13
N GLU A 94 -8.18 -1.62 -7.15
CA GLU A 94 -6.94 -2.38 -6.98
C GLU A 94 -5.90 -1.61 -6.16
N ALA A 95 -5.61 -0.35 -6.52
CA ALA A 95 -4.65 0.47 -5.79
C ALA A 95 -4.99 0.62 -4.30
N ASN A 96 -6.28 0.81 -3.98
CA ASN A 96 -6.74 0.86 -2.59
C ASN A 96 -6.61 -0.52 -1.93
N THR A 97 -6.93 -1.60 -2.64
CA THR A 97 -6.79 -2.98 -2.13
C THR A 97 -5.35 -3.31 -1.77
N GLU A 98 -4.38 -2.90 -2.60
CA GLU A 98 -2.95 -3.04 -2.34
C GLU A 98 -2.53 -2.25 -1.09
N PHE A 99 -3.01 -1.00 -0.98
CA PHE A 99 -2.80 -0.19 0.21
C PHE A 99 -3.34 -0.88 1.48
N LEU A 100 -4.54 -1.46 1.44
CA LEU A 100 -5.09 -2.19 2.59
C LEU A 100 -4.22 -3.39 2.96
N LYS A 101 -3.81 -4.19 1.97
CA LYS A 101 -2.95 -5.36 2.18
C LYS A 101 -1.61 -4.97 2.80
N PHE A 102 -0.96 -3.93 2.27
CA PHE A 102 0.33 -3.44 2.75
C PHE A 102 0.27 -2.96 4.21
N ASN A 103 -0.83 -2.31 4.58
CA ASN A 103 -1.01 -1.76 5.93
C ASN A 103 -1.77 -2.71 6.89
N GLY A 104 -2.08 -3.95 6.46
CA GLY A 104 -2.79 -4.93 7.29
C GLY A 104 -4.23 -4.55 7.64
N ILE A 105 -4.89 -3.76 6.80
CA ILE A 105 -6.25 -3.25 7.01
C ILE A 105 -7.26 -4.26 6.46
N LYS A 106 -8.22 -4.68 7.28
CA LYS A 106 -9.31 -5.56 6.86
C LYS A 106 -10.48 -4.78 6.24
N LEU A 107 -10.88 -5.15 5.02
CA LEU A 107 -12.07 -4.60 4.38
C LEU A 107 -13.33 -5.39 4.77
N PHE A 108 -14.38 -4.67 5.17
CA PHE A 108 -15.74 -5.19 5.32
C PHE A 108 -16.64 -4.44 4.35
N GLN A 109 -17.21 -5.13 3.36
CA GLN A 109 -18.05 -4.52 2.35
C GLN A 109 -19.53 -4.85 2.58
N PHE A 110 -20.35 -3.82 2.65
CA PHE A 110 -21.81 -3.91 2.76
C PHE A 110 -22.41 -2.96 1.72
N GLY A 111 -22.46 -3.40 0.46
CA GLY A 111 -22.96 -2.58 -0.64
C GLY A 111 -24.42 -2.16 -0.40
N ILE A 112 -24.67 -0.85 -0.40
CA ILE A 112 -26.01 -0.26 -0.27
C ILE A 112 -26.34 0.46 -1.57
N GLU A 113 -27.52 0.18 -2.14
CA GLU A 113 -28.01 0.90 -3.30
C GLU A 113 -28.38 2.34 -2.92
N SER A 114 -27.84 3.31 -3.65
CA SER A 114 -28.19 4.72 -3.48
C SER A 114 -29.41 5.05 -4.32
N TYR A 115 -30.46 5.60 -3.71
CA TYR A 115 -31.61 6.16 -4.40
C TYR A 115 -31.72 7.66 -4.11
N LYS A 116 -31.94 8.46 -5.15
CA LYS A 116 -32.38 9.85 -4.96
C LYS A 116 -33.89 9.84 -4.81
N VAL A 117 -34.38 10.27 -3.65
CA VAL A 117 -35.81 10.56 -3.48
C VAL A 117 -36.10 11.87 -4.19
N THR A 118 -36.69 11.80 -5.38
CA THR A 118 -37.30 12.97 -6.01
C THR A 118 -38.70 13.12 -5.41
N LEU A 119 -38.89 14.12 -4.55
CA LEU A 119 -40.23 14.51 -4.13
C LEU A 119 -40.91 15.19 -5.33
N SER A 120 -41.98 14.57 -5.85
CA SER A 120 -42.83 15.11 -6.92
C SER A 120 -43.87 16.08 -6.38
#